data_AF-A0A5J9WMR9-F1
#
_entry.id   AF-A0A5J9WMR9-F1
#
_cell.length_a   1.000
_cell.length_b   1.000
_cell.length_c   1.000
_cell.angle_alpha   90.00
_cell.angle_beta   90.00
_cell.angle_gamma   90.00
#
_symmetry.space_group_name_H-M   'P 1'
#
loop_
_entity.id
_entity.type
_entity.pdbx_description
1 polymer ?
#
loop_
_entity_poly.entity_id
_entity_poly.type
_entity_poly.pdbx_seq_one_letter_code
_entity_poly.pdbx_strand_id
1 'polypeptide(L)'
;MSSTGCASQSSFLSSMMIFQRKHSEALFEGLLLNGRLTFDQLVERTISKSGGSAVPKREGIRKCFNKLVYAHYVERCPKPQPNFDPLADEQPTSSRKRASKIVEKVLSLEQKVVCTAALSDAERFSEIPYLMEVSSNANDCHDQSVAGAKRKHESLGVDEEHKIIAENEVLWRANFEKLIFCLKKKFCAERKKAKLKLGTLSIWEAFLEANGTDKDNKSVTSPINGILDKLRQKEGGSSMTLDQVKGVLNGLEFVSTSANPEQFAFDLNKFAETCRNDEIESLVKKKYGQEAYVILRLLVKQRCPVETDQITDMTILDKMKVHETLYKLWQDEHIDSENVFATANINYFVWRVKSTLQEQFLDRLHHAALNLRQMVNNMVELQLEGSKDETKLRKRKGILILALIRHDESLMLFHDF
;
A
#
# COMPACT_ATOMS: atom_id res chain seq x y z
N MET A 1 -5.85 9.21 15.68
CA MET A 1 -5.68 8.21 14.60
C MET A 1 -4.64 7.16 15.02
N SER A 2 -4.86 6.50 16.15
CA SER A 2 -3.89 5.61 16.80
C SER A 2 -4.59 4.33 17.23
N SER A 3 -4.32 3.20 16.54
CA SER A 3 -4.44 1.81 17.05
C SER A 3 -4.45 0.72 15.95
N THR A 4 -4.19 1.02 14.68
CA THR A 4 -3.97 -0.02 13.65
C THR A 4 -2.67 -0.81 13.85
N GLY A 5 -1.81 -0.39 14.79
CA GLY A 5 -0.39 -0.72 14.90
C GLY A 5 0.00 -2.20 14.92
N CYS A 6 -0.40 -3.02 15.90
CA CYS A 6 0.44 -4.20 16.20
C CYS A 6 0.49 -5.29 15.10
N ALA A 7 -0.64 -5.61 14.45
CA ALA A 7 -0.69 -6.65 13.40
C ALA A 7 -0.25 -6.12 12.02
N SER A 8 -0.60 -4.86 11.70
CA SER A 8 -0.12 -4.20 10.48
C SER A 8 1.39 -3.94 10.55
N GLN A 9 1.94 -3.56 11.71
CA GLN A 9 3.38 -3.39 11.92
C GLN A 9 4.15 -4.70 11.70
N SER A 10 3.63 -5.84 12.14
CA SER A 10 4.25 -7.16 11.89
C SER A 10 4.26 -7.52 10.39
N SER A 11 3.19 -7.22 9.65
CA SER A 11 3.14 -7.44 8.19
C SER A 11 4.01 -6.44 7.43
N PHE A 12 4.11 -5.18 7.90
CA PHE A 12 5.03 -4.17 7.37
C PHE A 12 6.50 -4.56 7.57
N LEU A 13 6.87 -5.00 8.77
CA LEU A 13 8.24 -5.47 9.08
C LEU A 13 8.59 -6.73 8.27
N SER A 14 7.64 -7.66 8.10
CA SER A 14 7.83 -8.84 7.25
C SER A 14 7.95 -8.50 5.75
N SER A 15 7.31 -7.42 5.30
CA SER A 15 7.45 -6.92 3.92
C SER A 15 8.78 -6.17 3.71
N MET A 16 9.35 -5.65 4.80
CA MET A 16 10.67 -5.06 4.86
C MET A 16 11.83 -6.06 4.90
N MET A 17 11.57 -7.38 4.88
CA MET A 17 12.61 -8.41 4.72
C MET A 17 13.47 -8.25 3.44
N ILE A 18 13.09 -7.34 2.55
CA ILE A 18 13.93 -6.87 1.43
C ILE A 18 15.23 -6.20 1.91
N PHE A 19 15.22 -5.56 3.09
CA PHE A 19 16.43 -5.04 3.73
C PHE A 19 16.88 -6.01 4.81
N GLN A 20 17.66 -7.03 4.45
CA GLN A 20 18.24 -8.03 5.37
C GLN A 20 19.24 -7.46 6.42
N ARG A 21 19.05 -6.23 6.90
CA ARG A 21 19.89 -5.58 7.91
C ARG A 21 19.07 -5.27 9.16
N LYS A 22 19.48 -5.85 10.29
CA LYS A 22 18.90 -5.61 11.63
C LYS A 22 18.74 -4.12 11.98
N HIS A 23 19.64 -3.26 11.50
CA HIS A 23 19.57 -1.81 11.74
C HIS A 23 18.44 -1.12 10.97
N SER A 24 18.14 -1.56 9.74
CA SER A 24 17.02 -1.00 8.97
C SER A 24 15.68 -1.32 9.63
N GLU A 25 15.54 -2.54 10.15
CA GLU A 25 14.36 -2.97 10.92
C GLU A 25 14.16 -2.10 12.18
N ALA A 26 15.20 -1.94 12.99
CA ALA A 26 15.14 -1.14 14.21
C ALA A 26 14.80 0.34 13.96
N LEU A 27 15.40 0.95 12.92
CA LEU A 27 15.09 2.32 12.50
C LEU A 27 13.61 2.47 12.13
N PHE A 28 13.11 1.55 11.31
CA PHE A 28 11.75 1.62 10.82
C PHE A 28 10.71 1.33 11.89
N GLU A 29 10.95 0.35 12.75
CA GLU A 29 10.12 0.08 13.91
C GLU A 29 10.05 1.29 14.85
N GLY A 30 11.17 2.01 15.03
CA GLY A 30 11.20 3.29 15.75
C GLY A 30 10.20 4.29 15.18
N LEU A 31 10.19 4.46 13.86
CA LEU A 31 9.24 5.34 13.16
C LEU A 31 7.78 4.84 13.28
N LEU A 32 7.54 3.54 13.16
CA LEU A 32 6.18 2.97 13.24
C LEU A 32 5.57 3.08 14.64
N LEU A 33 6.38 2.97 15.69
CA LEU A 33 5.93 3.05 17.08
C LEU A 33 5.74 4.48 17.58
N ASN A 34 6.58 5.42 17.12
CA ASN A 34 6.62 6.79 17.66
C ASN A 34 6.09 7.84 16.66
N GLY A 35 5.83 7.45 15.41
CA GLY A 35 5.28 8.30 14.36
C GLY A 35 6.29 9.25 13.72
N ARG A 36 6.84 10.20 14.49
CA ARG A 36 7.75 11.24 14.00
C ARG A 36 8.99 11.31 14.87
N LEU A 37 10.17 11.17 14.28
CA LEU A 37 11.45 11.20 14.99
C LEU A 37 12.50 11.96 14.19
N THR A 38 13.46 12.58 14.89
CA THR A 38 14.68 13.10 14.28
C THR A 38 15.67 11.97 14.01
N PHE A 39 16.69 12.22 13.19
CA PHE A 39 17.71 11.21 12.94
C PHE A 39 18.50 10.89 14.22
N ASP A 40 18.77 11.88 15.07
CA ASP A 40 19.39 11.70 16.38
C ASP A 40 18.62 10.72 17.27
N GLN A 41 17.31 10.93 17.41
CA GLN A 41 16.45 10.06 18.22
C GLN A 41 16.44 8.62 17.68
N LEU A 42 16.48 8.46 16.35
CA LEU A 42 16.55 7.15 15.71
C LEU A 42 17.89 6.44 15.95
N VAL A 43 19.00 7.18 15.94
CA VAL A 43 20.35 6.67 16.24
C VAL A 43 20.41 6.18 17.68
N GLU A 44 20.01 7.02 18.65
CA GLU A 44 20.01 6.68 20.07
C GLU A 44 19.20 5.40 20.32
N ARG A 45 17.98 5.33 19.76
CA ARG A 45 17.09 4.19 19.94
C ARG A 45 17.64 2.90 19.31
N THR A 46 18.27 3.01 18.14
CA THR A 46 18.89 1.86 17.46
C THR A 46 20.09 1.34 18.24
N ILE A 47 20.88 2.23 18.84
CA ILE A 47 22.01 1.87 19.71
C ILE A 47 21.51 1.19 20.98
N SER A 48 20.52 1.77 21.68
CA SER A 48 19.95 1.20 22.90
C SER A 48 19.35 -0.19 22.67
N LYS A 49 18.72 -0.44 21.51
CA LYS A 49 18.15 -1.74 21.17
C LYS A 49 19.19 -2.82 20.82
N SER A 50 20.42 -2.41 20.47
CA SER A 50 21.50 -3.31 20.06
C SER A 50 22.27 -3.97 21.21
N GLY A 51 21.86 -3.73 22.48
CA GLY A 51 22.54 -4.06 23.75
C GLY A 51 23.10 -5.48 23.89
N GLY A 52 24.21 -5.77 23.19
CA GLY A 52 24.94 -7.04 23.21
C GLY A 52 25.65 -7.40 21.88
N SER A 53 25.32 -6.76 20.76
CA SER A 53 26.07 -6.88 19.49
C SER A 53 27.05 -5.71 19.32
N ALA A 54 28.04 -5.84 18.42
CA ALA A 54 28.96 -4.75 18.10
C ALA A 54 28.17 -3.46 17.82
N VAL A 55 28.36 -2.45 18.68
CA VAL A 55 27.59 -1.21 18.64
C VAL A 55 27.74 -0.60 17.25
N PRO A 56 26.66 -0.46 16.47
CA PRO A 56 26.75 0.08 15.13
C PRO A 56 27.23 1.53 15.21
N LYS A 57 28.30 1.83 14.47
CA LYS A 57 28.75 3.23 14.31
C LYS A 57 27.61 4.06 13.74
N ARG A 58 27.46 5.30 14.20
CA ARG A 58 26.47 6.28 13.71
C ARG A 58 26.43 6.33 12.18
N GLU A 59 27.59 6.27 11.54
CA GLU A 59 27.71 6.27 10.08
C GLU A 59 27.11 5.02 9.40
N GLY A 60 27.25 3.85 10.05
CA GLY A 60 26.60 2.63 9.60
C GLY A 60 25.07 2.73 9.67
N ILE A 61 24.55 3.43 10.69
CA ILE A 61 23.12 3.71 10.85
C ILE A 61 22.67 4.71 9.78
N ARG A 62 23.41 5.80 9.55
CA ARG A 62 23.11 6.81 8.51
C ARG A 62 23.04 6.17 7.13
N LYS A 63 24.01 5.32 6.78
CA LYS A 63 23.98 4.56 5.52
C LYS A 63 22.75 3.66 5.40
N CYS A 64 22.27 3.05 6.48
CA CYS A 64 21.05 2.25 6.46
C CYS A 64 19.80 3.12 6.35
N PHE A 65 19.78 4.27 7.01
CA PHE A 65 18.71 5.25 6.95
C PHE A 65 18.56 5.85 5.54
N ASN A 66 19.65 6.33 4.94
CA ASN A 66 19.63 6.89 3.59
C ASN A 66 19.16 5.87 2.54
N LYS A 67 19.46 4.58 2.72
CA LYS A 67 18.89 3.52 1.86
C LYS A 67 17.37 3.42 1.96
N LEU A 68 16.80 3.61 3.16
CA LEU A 68 15.34 3.61 3.34
C LEU A 68 14.71 4.85 2.71
N VAL A 69 15.37 6.01 2.83
CA VAL A 69 14.95 7.27 2.20
C VAL A 69 14.99 7.15 0.67
N TYR A 70 16.12 6.69 0.11
CA TYR A 70 16.31 6.45 -1.32
C TYR A 70 15.28 5.46 -1.90
N ALA A 71 14.91 4.43 -1.13
CA ALA A 71 13.89 3.47 -1.52
C ALA A 71 12.45 3.92 -1.20
N HIS A 72 12.27 5.18 -0.75
CA HIS A 72 11.02 5.85 -0.43
C HIS A 72 10.22 5.21 0.72
N TYR A 73 10.84 4.38 1.57
CA TYR A 73 10.16 3.84 2.76
C TYR A 73 10.07 4.87 3.88
N VAL A 74 11.01 5.82 3.93
CA VAL A 74 11.07 6.90 4.91
C VAL A 74 11.03 8.23 4.17
N GLU A 75 10.24 9.16 4.69
CA GLU A 75 10.08 10.49 4.12
C GLU A 75 10.11 11.57 5.20
N ARG A 76 10.45 12.80 4.81
CA ARG A 76 10.35 13.94 5.72
C ARG A 76 8.90 14.26 6.05
N CYS A 77 8.69 14.76 7.26
CA CYS A 77 7.38 15.26 7.65
C CYS A 77 7.01 16.50 6.82
N PRO A 78 5.71 16.65 6.46
CA PRO A 78 5.19 17.89 5.88
C PRO A 78 5.48 19.11 6.76
N LYS A 79 5.48 20.31 6.17
CA LYS A 79 5.76 21.56 6.89
C LYS A 79 4.70 21.77 8.00
N PRO A 80 5.11 22.06 9.25
CA PRO A 80 4.20 22.13 10.40
C PRO A 80 3.23 23.33 10.34
N GLN A 81 3.57 24.38 9.58
CA GLN A 81 2.73 25.54 9.33
C GLN A 81 2.71 25.83 7.83
N PRO A 82 1.73 25.31 7.09
CA PRO A 82 1.54 25.74 5.73
C PRO A 82 0.92 27.15 5.75
N ASN A 83 1.67 28.15 5.24
CA ASN A 83 1.15 29.51 5.15
C ASN A 83 0.08 29.56 4.06
N PHE A 84 -1.14 29.89 4.44
CA PHE A 84 -2.23 30.22 3.54
C PHE A 84 -2.71 31.62 3.83
N ASP A 85 -2.85 32.43 2.78
CA ASP A 85 -3.65 33.64 2.84
C ASP A 85 -5.10 33.27 2.45
N PRO A 86 -6.05 33.30 3.41
CA PRO A 86 -7.45 32.97 3.12
C PRO A 86 -8.10 33.96 2.13
N LEU A 87 -7.53 35.17 1.98
CA LEU A 87 -8.12 36.28 1.23
C LEU A 87 -7.67 36.35 -0.23
N ALA A 88 -6.65 35.57 -0.62
CA ALA A 88 -6.14 35.59 -2.00
C ALA A 88 -7.11 34.97 -3.02
N ASP A 89 -8.07 34.15 -2.58
CA ASP A 89 -8.98 33.38 -3.45
C ASP A 89 -10.45 33.87 -3.43
N GLU A 90 -10.80 34.89 -2.63
CA GLU A 90 -12.15 35.46 -2.62
C GLU A 90 -12.36 36.63 -3.60
N GLN A 91 -11.30 37.13 -4.24
CA GLN A 91 -11.45 38.15 -5.27
C GLN A 91 -11.52 37.52 -6.67
N PRO A 92 -12.68 37.55 -7.36
CA PRO A 92 -12.69 37.36 -8.80
C PRO A 92 -11.94 38.55 -9.40
N THR A 93 -10.70 38.32 -9.84
CA THR A 93 -9.96 39.32 -10.61
C THR A 93 -10.67 39.52 -11.94
N SER A 94 -11.52 40.55 -11.99
CA SER A 94 -12.20 40.96 -13.19
C SER A 94 -11.19 41.61 -14.14
N SER A 95 -10.52 40.81 -14.96
CA SER A 95 -9.98 41.33 -16.22
C SER A 95 -9.97 40.25 -17.29
N ARG A 96 -10.85 40.45 -18.27
CA ARG A 96 -10.99 39.68 -19.51
C ARG A 96 -9.64 39.28 -20.11
N LYS A 97 -9.48 37.98 -20.42
CA LYS A 97 -8.99 37.48 -21.71
C LYS A 97 -9.44 36.02 -21.88
N ARG A 98 -10.00 35.69 -23.06
CA ARG A 98 -10.54 34.37 -23.41
C ARG A 98 -9.42 33.32 -23.34
N ALA A 99 -9.45 32.47 -22.33
CA ALA A 99 -8.74 31.20 -22.30
C ALA A 99 -9.76 30.07 -22.13
N SER A 100 -9.53 28.98 -22.85
CA SER A 100 -10.33 27.74 -22.82
C SER A 100 -10.60 27.29 -21.38
N LYS A 101 -11.88 27.06 -21.05
CA LYS A 101 -12.33 26.53 -19.76
C LYS A 101 -11.72 25.14 -19.53
N ILE A 102 -10.53 25.11 -18.93
CA ILE A 102 -10.16 24.02 -18.04
C ILE A 102 -11.04 24.24 -16.81
N VAL A 103 -11.93 23.31 -16.54
CA VAL A 103 -12.69 23.30 -15.28
C VAL A 103 -11.66 23.06 -14.18
N GLU A 104 -11.15 24.14 -13.61
CA GLU A 104 -10.26 24.09 -12.48
C GLU A 104 -11.06 23.50 -11.32
N LYS A 105 -10.69 22.27 -10.91
CA LYS A 105 -11.37 21.58 -9.82
C LYS A 105 -11.15 22.38 -8.55
N VAL A 106 -12.18 23.07 -8.08
CA VAL A 106 -12.14 23.83 -6.82
C VAL A 106 -11.78 22.87 -5.71
N LEU A 107 -10.56 22.99 -5.19
CA LEU A 107 -10.07 22.19 -4.08
C LEU A 107 -10.79 22.60 -2.79
N SER A 108 -11.12 21.63 -1.95
CA SER A 108 -11.61 21.92 -0.60
C SER A 108 -10.53 22.61 0.23
N LEU A 109 -10.92 23.35 1.28
CA LEU A 109 -9.97 23.99 2.19
C LEU A 109 -8.96 22.99 2.76
N GLU A 110 -9.40 21.79 3.14
CA GLU A 110 -8.52 20.72 3.63
C GLU A 110 -7.51 20.26 2.57
N GLN A 111 -7.94 20.13 1.31
CA GLN A 111 -7.05 19.77 0.20
C GLN A 111 -6.02 20.86 -0.05
N LYS A 112 -6.44 22.13 -0.02
CA LYS A 112 -5.51 23.26 -0.11
C LYS A 112 -4.47 23.17 1.01
N VAL A 113 -4.92 22.99 2.27
CA VAL A 113 -4.07 22.83 3.46
C VAL A 113 -3.00 21.76 3.28
N VAL A 114 -3.40 20.57 2.83
CA VAL A 114 -2.49 19.45 2.59
C VAL A 114 -1.50 19.77 1.47
N CYS A 115 -1.96 20.39 0.38
CA CYS A 115 -1.11 20.70 -0.78
C CYS A 115 0.02 21.68 -0.44
N THR A 116 -0.21 22.74 0.34
CA THR A 116 0.89 23.67 0.70
C THR A 116 1.78 23.14 1.82
N ALA A 117 1.28 22.23 2.66
CA ALA A 117 2.11 21.54 3.64
C ALA A 117 3.03 20.50 2.97
N ALA A 118 2.64 19.98 1.82
CA ALA A 118 3.38 18.96 1.09
C ALA A 118 4.74 19.50 0.63
N LEU A 119 5.77 18.68 0.86
CA LEU A 119 7.11 18.91 0.34
C LEU A 119 7.19 18.40 -1.10
N SER A 120 8.08 18.98 -1.90
CA SER A 120 8.41 18.39 -3.21
C SER A 120 9.02 17.00 -3.03
N ASP A 121 8.89 16.10 -4.00
CA ASP A 121 9.48 14.75 -3.89
C ASP A 121 11.00 14.80 -3.67
N ALA A 122 11.70 15.76 -4.25
CA ALA A 122 13.12 15.98 -4.02
C ALA A 122 13.42 16.31 -2.55
N GLU A 123 12.58 17.13 -1.90
CA GLU A 123 12.72 17.45 -0.47
C GLU A 123 12.28 16.29 0.42
N ARG A 124 11.17 15.60 0.07
CA ARG A 124 10.62 14.46 0.84
C ARG A 124 11.63 13.34 0.99
N PHE A 125 12.39 13.05 -0.07
CA PHE A 125 13.32 11.92 -0.17
C PHE A 125 14.79 12.35 -0.26
N SER A 126 15.14 13.55 0.20
CA SER A 126 16.53 14.01 0.21
C SER A 126 17.31 13.36 1.37
N GLU A 127 18.40 12.67 1.04
CA GLU A 127 19.27 11.95 1.99
C GLU A 127 20.01 12.86 2.97
N ILE A 128 20.39 12.32 4.13
CA ILE A 128 21.24 13.04 5.08
C ILE A 128 22.70 13.01 4.59
N PRO A 129 23.36 14.17 4.37
CA PRO A 129 24.73 14.22 3.88
C PRO A 129 25.72 13.52 4.82
N TYR A 130 26.78 12.96 4.26
CA TYR A 130 27.93 12.53 5.04
C TYR A 130 28.72 13.79 5.42
N LEU A 131 28.98 13.98 6.71
CA LEU A 131 29.93 15.01 7.13
C LEU A 131 31.31 14.45 6.80
N MET A 132 31.93 14.98 5.75
CA MET A 132 33.35 14.71 5.52
C MET A 132 34.08 15.47 6.63
N GLU A 133 34.71 14.75 7.56
CA GLU A 133 35.68 15.37 8.47
C GLU A 133 36.74 16.00 7.58
N VAL A 134 36.69 17.33 7.43
CA VAL A 134 37.82 18.08 6.90
C VAL A 134 38.93 17.84 7.91
N SER A 135 39.89 17.01 7.54
CA SER A 135 41.10 16.77 8.32
C SER A 135 41.86 18.10 8.41
N SER A 136 41.54 18.91 9.41
CA SER A 136 42.29 20.11 9.75
C SER A 136 43.57 19.69 10.46
N ASN A 137 44.52 19.19 9.69
CA ASN A 137 45.92 19.21 10.08
C ASN A 137 46.44 20.63 9.85
N ALA A 138 46.35 21.47 10.88
CA ALA A 138 47.15 22.68 10.98
C ALA A 138 47.48 22.91 12.46
N ASN A 139 48.62 22.38 12.88
CA ASN A 139 49.32 22.82 14.08
C ASN A 139 49.85 24.25 13.85
N ASP A 140 49.71 25.08 14.89
CA ASP A 140 50.48 26.27 15.28
C ASP A 140 50.91 27.31 14.23
N CYS A 141 50.52 28.58 14.42
CA CYS A 141 51.30 29.54 15.22
C CYS A 141 50.62 30.92 15.34
N HIS A 142 51.04 31.66 16.37
CA HIS A 142 50.53 32.92 16.92
C HIS A 142 50.63 34.19 16.04
N ASP A 143 49.72 35.13 16.36
CA ASP A 143 49.76 36.61 16.35
C ASP A 143 50.20 37.41 15.12
N GLN A 144 49.31 38.26 14.59
CA GLN A 144 49.30 39.73 14.83
C GLN A 144 48.24 40.45 13.97
N SER A 145 47.56 41.41 14.61
CA SER A 145 46.61 42.36 14.03
C SER A 145 47.26 43.37 13.08
N VAL A 146 46.57 43.82 12.02
CA VAL A 146 46.45 45.26 11.61
C VAL A 146 45.19 45.46 10.76
N ALA A 147 44.53 46.59 10.99
CA ALA A 147 43.31 47.08 10.36
C ALA A 147 43.46 47.62 8.92
N GLY A 148 42.34 47.61 8.19
CA GLY A 148 42.00 48.64 7.19
C GLY A 148 42.15 48.27 5.71
N ALA A 149 41.01 48.14 5.00
CA ALA A 149 40.68 48.88 3.77
C ALA A 149 39.59 48.18 2.95
N LYS A 150 38.50 48.91 2.68
CA LYS A 150 37.47 48.60 1.69
C LYS A 150 38.08 48.52 0.28
N ARG A 151 37.71 47.49 -0.51
CA ARG A 151 37.06 47.66 -1.82
C ARG A 151 36.52 46.34 -2.41
N LYS A 152 35.38 46.51 -3.09
CA LYS A 152 34.44 45.54 -3.66
C LYS A 152 35.09 44.56 -4.64
N HIS A 153 34.68 43.29 -4.58
CA HIS A 153 34.50 42.48 -5.78
C HIS A 153 33.10 41.85 -5.74
N GLU A 154 32.30 42.16 -6.76
CA GLU A 154 30.97 41.60 -7.03
C GLU A 154 31.00 40.07 -6.97
N SER A 155 30.23 39.49 -6.04
CA SER A 155 29.81 38.10 -6.07
C SER A 155 28.49 38.02 -6.81
N LEU A 156 28.51 37.46 -8.03
CA LEU A 156 27.32 36.84 -8.60
C LEU A 156 26.95 35.66 -7.69
N GLY A 157 26.02 35.90 -6.78
CA GLY A 157 25.44 34.86 -5.93
C GLY A 157 24.62 33.92 -6.80
N VAL A 158 25.20 32.77 -7.14
CA VAL A 158 24.42 31.57 -7.41
C VAL A 158 24.03 31.04 -6.05
N ASP A 159 22.86 31.45 -5.60
CA ASP A 159 22.23 31.03 -4.34
C ASP A 159 21.68 29.61 -4.50
N GLU A 160 22.57 28.65 -4.73
CA GLU A 160 22.28 27.24 -4.49
C GLU A 160 22.66 26.95 -3.04
N GLU A 161 21.82 27.46 -2.12
CA GLU A 161 21.81 26.98 -0.74
C GLU A 161 21.48 25.49 -0.77
N HIS A 162 22.50 24.63 -0.88
CA HIS A 162 22.44 23.29 -0.33
C HIS A 162 22.17 23.44 1.16
N LYS A 163 20.89 23.54 1.54
CA LYS A 163 20.44 23.52 2.93
C LYS A 163 20.91 22.20 3.51
N ILE A 164 22.05 22.25 4.20
CA ILE A 164 22.61 21.12 4.92
C ILE A 164 21.53 20.69 5.90
N ILE A 165 21.10 19.44 5.77
CA ILE A 165 20.03 18.88 6.61
C ILE A 165 20.57 18.73 8.02
N ALA A 166 20.06 19.57 8.92
CA ALA A 166 20.34 19.43 10.34
C ALA A 166 19.69 18.14 10.85
N GLU A 167 20.53 17.19 11.29
CA GLU A 167 20.11 15.86 11.77
C GLU A 167 19.12 15.91 12.95
N ASN A 168 19.10 17.06 13.64
CA ASN A 168 18.41 17.27 14.92
C ASN A 168 17.10 18.04 14.77
N GLU A 169 16.86 18.65 13.61
CA GLU A 169 15.69 19.49 13.35
C GLU A 169 14.68 18.80 12.43
N VAL A 170 15.17 18.02 11.46
CA VAL A 170 14.31 17.37 10.50
C VAL A 170 13.61 16.17 11.10
N LEU A 171 12.27 16.23 11.13
CA LEU A 171 11.42 15.12 11.52
C LEU A 171 11.14 14.20 10.34
N TRP A 172 11.27 12.90 10.59
CA TRP A 172 11.05 11.83 9.64
C TRP A 172 9.87 10.96 10.04
N ARG A 173 9.18 10.39 9.05
CA ARG A 173 8.06 9.46 9.24
C ARG A 173 8.16 8.28 8.27
N ALA A 174 7.47 7.19 8.58
CA ALA A 174 7.27 6.10 7.63
C ALA A 174 6.38 6.56 6.48
N ASN A 175 6.76 6.25 5.25
CA ASN A 175 5.95 6.47 4.07
C ASN A 175 4.95 5.31 3.90
N PHE A 176 3.72 5.53 4.37
CA PHE A 176 2.66 4.52 4.28
C PHE A 176 2.19 4.26 2.84
N GLU A 177 2.30 5.22 1.93
CA GLU A 177 1.96 5.02 0.51
C GLU A 177 2.85 3.93 -0.09
N LYS A 178 4.15 4.04 0.14
CA LYS A 178 5.13 3.03 -0.32
C LYS A 178 4.89 1.68 0.35
N LEU A 179 4.60 1.66 1.64
CA LEU A 179 4.33 0.43 2.38
C LEU A 179 3.09 -0.30 1.86
N ILE A 180 1.96 0.41 1.73
CA ILE A 180 0.70 -0.14 1.21
C ILE A 180 0.93 -0.65 -0.21
N PHE A 181 1.62 0.10 -1.06
CA PHE A 181 1.96 -0.35 -2.40
C PHE A 181 2.77 -1.66 -2.40
N CYS A 182 3.79 -1.78 -1.54
CA CYS A 182 4.57 -3.01 -1.40
C CYS A 182 3.72 -4.18 -0.87
N LEU A 183 2.77 -3.93 0.04
CA LEU A 183 1.85 -4.96 0.52
C LEU A 183 0.88 -5.42 -0.58
N LYS A 184 0.29 -4.49 -1.35
CA LYS A 184 -0.55 -4.80 -2.51
C LYS A 184 0.20 -5.68 -3.51
N LYS A 185 1.46 -5.31 -3.81
CA LYS A 185 2.36 -6.07 -4.69
C LYS A 185 2.60 -7.49 -4.16
N LYS A 186 2.93 -7.64 -2.87
CA LYS A 186 3.14 -8.93 -2.22
C LYS A 186 1.88 -9.79 -2.24
N PHE A 187 0.73 -9.19 -1.95
CA PHE A 187 -0.57 -9.86 -2.01
C PHE A 187 -0.85 -10.41 -3.42
N CYS A 188 -0.64 -9.58 -4.45
CA CYS A 188 -0.77 -10.02 -5.84
C CYS A 188 0.20 -11.16 -6.17
N ALA A 189 1.44 -11.07 -5.69
CA ALA A 189 2.47 -12.07 -5.91
C ALA A 189 2.03 -13.45 -5.41
N GLU A 190 1.64 -13.54 -4.14
CA GLU A 190 1.24 -14.77 -3.48
C GLU A 190 -0.07 -15.34 -4.05
N ARG A 191 -1.05 -14.47 -4.31
CA ARG A 191 -2.38 -14.88 -4.78
C ARG A 191 -2.35 -15.45 -6.20
N LYS A 192 -1.56 -14.87 -7.10
CA LYS A 192 -1.35 -15.44 -8.44
C LYS A 192 -0.43 -16.65 -8.41
N LYS A 193 0.63 -16.67 -7.60
CA LYS A 193 1.61 -17.77 -7.52
C LYS A 193 0.96 -19.15 -7.39
N ALA A 194 -0.09 -19.28 -6.57
CA ALA A 194 -0.82 -20.54 -6.38
C ALA A 194 -1.50 -21.08 -7.65
N LYS A 195 -1.73 -20.24 -8.68
CA LYS A 195 -2.43 -20.59 -9.93
C LYS A 195 -1.50 -20.72 -11.14
N LEU A 196 -0.20 -20.43 -10.99
CA LEU A 196 0.75 -20.35 -12.11
C LEU A 196 1.61 -21.60 -12.27
N LYS A 197 1.94 -21.95 -13.52
CA LYS A 197 2.94 -22.97 -13.85
C LYS A 197 4.35 -22.44 -13.57
N LEU A 198 5.31 -23.34 -13.33
CA LEU A 198 6.68 -23.00 -12.92
C LEU A 198 7.37 -21.99 -13.86
N GLY A 199 7.29 -22.18 -15.19
CA GLY A 199 7.88 -21.24 -16.16
C GLY A 199 7.21 -19.86 -16.18
N THR A 200 5.90 -19.80 -15.92
CA THR A 200 5.14 -18.55 -15.82
C THR A 200 5.43 -17.80 -14.52
N LEU A 201 5.71 -18.55 -13.44
CA LEU A 201 6.06 -17.99 -12.14
C LEU A 201 7.35 -17.18 -12.19
N SER A 202 8.39 -17.70 -12.85
CA SER A 202 9.68 -16.97 -12.98
C SER A 202 9.52 -15.62 -13.68
N ILE A 203 8.69 -15.55 -14.72
CA ILE A 203 8.38 -14.30 -15.45
C ILE A 203 7.56 -13.35 -14.57
N TRP A 204 6.58 -13.87 -13.84
CA TRP A 204 5.75 -13.09 -12.92
C TRP A 204 6.59 -12.48 -11.78
N GLU A 205 7.48 -13.24 -11.16
CA GLU A 205 8.39 -12.72 -10.13
C GLU A 205 9.38 -11.70 -10.71
N ALA A 206 9.97 -11.99 -11.87
CA ALA A 206 10.87 -11.05 -12.55
C ALA A 206 10.16 -9.73 -12.90
N PHE A 207 8.90 -9.79 -13.34
CA PHE A 207 8.07 -8.61 -13.56
C PHE A 207 7.95 -7.78 -12.30
N LEU A 208 7.57 -8.40 -11.18
CA LEU A 208 7.40 -7.69 -9.93
C LEU A 208 8.73 -7.13 -9.44
N GLU A 209 9.85 -7.84 -9.58
CA GLU A 209 11.18 -7.36 -9.16
C GLU A 209 11.76 -6.24 -10.03
N ALA A 210 11.39 -6.18 -11.30
CA ALA A 210 11.84 -5.18 -12.26
C ALA A 210 11.02 -3.88 -12.23
N ASN A 211 10.07 -3.75 -11.30
CA ASN A 211 9.13 -2.66 -11.28
C ASN A 211 9.81 -1.29 -11.11
N GLY A 212 9.35 -0.31 -11.88
CA GLY A 212 9.83 1.06 -11.82
C GLY A 212 9.33 1.81 -10.58
N THR A 213 9.72 3.08 -10.47
CA THR A 213 9.06 4.03 -9.57
C THR A 213 7.65 4.33 -10.09
N ASP A 214 6.69 3.51 -9.69
CA ASP A 214 5.29 3.68 -10.05
C ASP A 214 4.75 4.97 -9.43
N LYS A 215 4.32 5.91 -10.30
CA LYS A 215 3.67 7.17 -9.90
C LYS A 215 2.18 6.98 -9.58
N ASP A 216 1.59 5.89 -10.07
CA ASP A 216 0.19 5.56 -9.88
C ASP A 216 0.06 4.29 -9.03
N ASN A 217 -0.63 4.40 -7.90
CA ASN A 217 -0.89 3.28 -6.99
C ASN A 217 -1.90 2.24 -7.54
N LYS A 218 -2.45 2.47 -8.74
CA LYS A 218 -3.44 1.61 -9.41
C LYS A 218 -2.83 0.56 -10.33
N SER A 219 -1.56 0.69 -10.70
CA SER A 219 -0.90 -0.25 -11.59
C SER A 219 0.53 -0.49 -11.18
N VAL A 220 1.03 -1.70 -11.43
CA VAL A 220 2.46 -1.98 -11.36
C VAL A 220 3.01 -1.94 -12.77
N THR A 221 4.12 -1.24 -13.00
CA THR A 221 4.74 -1.17 -14.32
C THR A 221 6.20 -1.59 -14.31
N SER A 222 6.59 -2.36 -15.34
CA SER A 222 7.95 -2.86 -15.49
C SER A 222 8.41 -2.80 -16.95
N PRO A 223 9.63 -2.28 -17.21
CA PRO A 223 10.21 -2.29 -18.55
C PRO A 223 10.68 -3.70 -18.92
N ILE A 224 10.46 -4.12 -20.17
CA ILE A 224 10.80 -5.46 -20.65
C ILE A 224 12.28 -5.82 -20.43
N ASN A 225 13.19 -4.86 -20.62
CA ASN A 225 14.62 -5.07 -20.41
C ASN A 225 14.93 -5.38 -18.93
N GLY A 226 14.29 -4.66 -18.01
CA GLY A 226 14.43 -4.94 -16.57
C GLY A 226 13.90 -6.32 -16.20
N ILE A 227 12.79 -6.75 -16.82
CA ILE A 227 12.23 -8.10 -16.62
C ILE A 227 13.23 -9.15 -17.09
N LEU A 228 13.81 -8.99 -18.28
CA LEU A 228 14.78 -9.93 -18.83
C LEU A 228 16.05 -10.01 -17.96
N ASP A 229 16.54 -8.88 -17.46
CA ASP A 229 17.71 -8.86 -16.58
C ASP A 229 17.46 -9.59 -15.26
N LYS A 230 16.26 -9.44 -14.68
CA LYS A 230 15.84 -10.20 -13.49
C LYS A 230 15.62 -11.67 -13.79
N LEU A 231 15.08 -12.00 -14.97
CA LEU A 231 14.83 -13.37 -15.38
C LEU A 231 16.14 -14.15 -15.57
N ARG A 232 17.19 -13.52 -16.13
CA ARG A 232 18.53 -14.11 -16.25
C ARG A 232 19.16 -14.51 -14.92
N GLN A 233 18.70 -13.93 -13.81
CA GLN A 233 19.15 -14.26 -12.45
C GLN A 233 18.38 -15.43 -11.83
N LYS A 234 17.31 -15.91 -12.48
CA LYS A 234 16.46 -17.01 -12.02
C LYS A 234 16.75 -18.31 -12.77
N GLU A 235 16.46 -19.43 -12.12
CA GLU A 235 16.69 -20.77 -12.66
C GLU A 235 15.86 -21.00 -13.94
N GLY A 236 16.53 -21.42 -15.02
CA GLY A 236 15.90 -21.62 -16.33
C GLY A 236 15.52 -20.34 -17.08
N GLY A 237 15.85 -19.15 -16.56
CA GLY A 237 15.48 -17.88 -17.19
C GLY A 237 16.37 -17.48 -18.39
N SER A 238 17.63 -17.92 -18.40
CA SER A 238 18.59 -17.59 -19.47
C SER A 238 18.27 -18.24 -20.83
N SER A 239 17.42 -19.27 -20.85
CA SER A 239 17.00 -19.97 -22.07
C SER A 239 15.68 -19.44 -22.66
N MET A 240 14.98 -18.53 -21.97
CA MET A 240 13.71 -17.98 -22.45
C MET A 240 13.92 -16.88 -23.50
N THR A 241 13.19 -16.97 -24.61
CA THR A 241 13.24 -15.94 -25.66
C THR A 241 12.31 -14.76 -25.34
N LEU A 242 12.59 -13.59 -25.94
CA LEU A 242 11.74 -12.40 -25.79
C LEU A 242 10.28 -12.69 -26.15
N ASP A 243 10.04 -13.44 -27.23
CA ASP A 243 8.70 -13.77 -27.70
C ASP A 243 7.94 -14.68 -26.74
N GLN A 244 8.64 -15.62 -26.09
CA GLN A 244 8.06 -16.45 -25.03
C GLN A 244 7.64 -15.59 -23.84
N VAL A 245 8.51 -14.65 -23.42
CA VAL A 245 8.20 -13.74 -22.30
C VAL A 245 6.99 -12.86 -22.64
N LYS A 246 6.96 -12.26 -23.82
CA LYS A 246 5.81 -11.46 -24.29
C LYS A 246 4.53 -12.28 -24.37
N GLY A 247 4.59 -13.51 -24.90
CA GLY A 247 3.44 -14.41 -24.97
C GLY A 247 2.86 -14.72 -23.59
N VAL A 248 3.71 -14.96 -22.59
CA VAL A 248 3.29 -15.19 -21.21
C VAL A 248 2.70 -13.93 -20.57
N LEU A 249 3.33 -12.77 -20.75
CA LEU A 249 2.80 -11.50 -20.23
C LEU A 249 1.42 -11.19 -20.83
N ASN A 250 1.25 -11.37 -22.14
CA ASN A 250 -0.04 -11.19 -22.79
C ASN A 250 -1.09 -12.18 -22.24
N GLY A 251 -0.71 -13.45 -22.04
CA GLY A 251 -1.57 -14.48 -21.45
C GLY A 251 -1.94 -14.22 -19.98
N LEU A 252 -1.18 -13.40 -19.27
CA LEU A 252 -1.45 -12.97 -17.90
C LEU A 252 -2.23 -11.65 -17.82
N GLU A 253 -2.75 -11.18 -18.96
CA GLU A 253 -3.52 -9.94 -19.13
C GLU A 253 -2.74 -8.65 -18.79
N PHE A 254 -1.41 -8.66 -18.95
CA PHE A 254 -0.64 -7.43 -18.90
C PHE A 254 -0.91 -6.58 -20.13
N VAL A 255 -0.98 -5.26 -19.93
CA VAL A 255 -1.23 -4.30 -21.01
C VAL A 255 0.07 -3.57 -21.32
N SER A 256 0.50 -3.57 -22.58
CA SER A 256 1.57 -2.67 -23.03
C SER A 256 1.09 -1.24 -22.89
N THR A 257 1.88 -0.40 -22.23
CA THR A 257 1.49 1.00 -22.00
C THR A 257 1.50 1.76 -23.32
N SER A 258 0.42 2.51 -23.63
CA SER A 258 0.32 3.29 -24.87
C SER A 258 1.43 4.34 -25.01
N ALA A 259 1.98 4.81 -23.88
CA ALA A 259 3.07 5.76 -23.81
C ALA A 259 4.46 5.14 -24.04
N ASN A 260 4.63 3.84 -23.76
CA ASN A 260 5.89 3.14 -23.97
C ASN A 260 5.62 1.65 -24.29
N PRO A 261 5.75 1.22 -25.57
CA PRO A 261 5.46 -0.15 -25.99
C PRO A 261 6.43 -1.18 -25.38
N GLU A 262 7.54 -0.74 -24.79
CA GLU A 262 8.49 -1.59 -24.08
C GLU A 262 8.17 -1.75 -22.58
N GLN A 263 7.09 -1.15 -22.09
CA GLN A 263 6.67 -1.22 -20.69
C GLN A 263 5.34 -1.97 -20.56
N PHE A 264 5.34 -2.98 -19.69
CA PHE A 264 4.17 -3.76 -19.35
C PHE A 264 3.56 -3.23 -18.06
N ALA A 265 2.23 -3.11 -18.03
CA ALA A 265 1.46 -2.68 -16.88
C ALA A 265 0.53 -3.80 -16.40
N PHE A 266 0.42 -3.93 -15.08
CA PHE A 266 -0.51 -4.80 -14.40
C PHE A 266 -1.56 -3.97 -13.66
N ASP A 267 -2.82 -4.13 -14.04
CA ASP A 267 -3.95 -3.42 -13.41
C ASP A 267 -4.27 -4.05 -12.05
N LEU A 268 -3.97 -3.32 -10.96
CA LEU A 268 -4.24 -3.77 -9.60
C LEU A 268 -5.73 -3.70 -9.27
N ASN A 269 -6.48 -2.77 -9.85
CA ASN A 269 -7.90 -2.60 -9.56
C ASN A 269 -8.72 -3.75 -10.12
N LYS A 270 -8.50 -4.11 -11.39
CA LYS A 270 -9.16 -5.25 -12.02
C LYS A 270 -8.84 -6.56 -11.29
N PHE A 271 -7.59 -6.73 -10.87
CA PHE A 271 -7.17 -7.89 -10.09
C PHE A 271 -7.81 -7.91 -8.70
N ALA A 272 -7.88 -6.77 -8.01
CA ALA A 272 -8.51 -6.64 -6.71
C ALA A 272 -10.02 -6.92 -6.77
N GLU A 273 -10.72 -6.40 -7.77
CA GLU A 273 -12.15 -6.68 -7.97
C GLU A 273 -12.41 -8.20 -8.09
N THR A 274 -11.59 -8.88 -8.89
CA THR A 274 -11.65 -10.35 -9.02
C THR A 274 -11.40 -11.04 -7.68
N CYS A 275 -10.40 -10.59 -6.92
CA CYS A 275 -10.08 -11.18 -5.61
C CYS A 275 -11.18 -10.93 -4.57
N ARG A 276 -11.81 -9.75 -4.55
CA ARG A 276 -12.94 -9.43 -3.66
C ARG A 276 -14.12 -10.35 -3.94
N ASN A 277 -14.44 -10.54 -5.22
CA ASN A 277 -15.49 -11.45 -5.64
C ASN A 277 -15.16 -12.89 -5.20
N ASP A 278 -13.93 -13.37 -5.43
CA ASP A 278 -13.47 -14.69 -4.96
C ASP A 278 -13.67 -14.85 -3.42
N GLU A 279 -13.40 -13.82 -2.61
CA GLU A 279 -13.60 -13.88 -1.16
C GLU A 279 -15.08 -13.93 -0.75
N ILE A 280 -15.92 -13.07 -1.33
CA ILE A 280 -17.36 -13.06 -1.06
C ILE A 280 -17.97 -14.40 -1.47
N GLU A 281 -17.63 -14.87 -2.67
CA GLU A 281 -18.09 -16.16 -3.20
C GLU A 281 -17.66 -17.33 -2.30
N SER A 282 -16.43 -17.34 -1.80
CA SER A 282 -15.94 -18.36 -0.88
C SER A 282 -16.73 -18.38 0.44
N LEU A 283 -17.05 -17.20 0.98
CA LEU A 283 -17.84 -17.09 2.20
C LEU A 283 -19.28 -17.55 1.99
N VAL A 284 -19.90 -17.16 0.87
CA VAL A 284 -21.25 -17.60 0.48
C VAL A 284 -21.28 -19.11 0.28
N LYS A 285 -20.28 -19.69 -0.39
CA LYS A 285 -20.13 -21.14 -0.52
C LYS A 285 -20.07 -21.84 0.83
N LYS A 286 -19.31 -21.29 1.78
CA LYS A 286 -19.15 -21.84 3.12
C LYS A 286 -20.44 -21.76 3.94
N LYS A 287 -21.22 -20.69 3.79
CA LYS A 287 -22.45 -20.46 4.58
C LYS A 287 -23.68 -21.14 3.98
N TYR A 288 -23.85 -21.12 2.66
CA TYR A 288 -25.08 -21.56 2.00
C TYR A 288 -24.90 -22.73 1.03
N GLY A 289 -23.67 -23.18 0.78
CA GLY A 289 -23.38 -24.34 -0.07
C GLY A 289 -23.02 -24.01 -1.51
N GLN A 290 -22.87 -25.07 -2.32
CA GLN A 290 -22.35 -24.98 -3.68
C GLN A 290 -23.34 -24.32 -4.65
N GLU A 291 -24.64 -24.54 -4.46
CA GLU A 291 -25.71 -23.97 -5.28
C GLU A 291 -25.72 -22.43 -5.18
N ALA A 292 -25.64 -21.90 -3.96
CA ALA A 292 -25.57 -20.47 -3.70
C ALA A 292 -24.32 -19.82 -4.32
N TYR A 293 -23.19 -20.51 -4.23
CA TYR A 293 -21.95 -20.10 -4.89
C TYR A 293 -22.11 -19.97 -6.40
N VAL A 294 -22.70 -20.98 -7.06
CA VAL A 294 -22.90 -20.98 -8.52
C VAL A 294 -23.82 -19.85 -8.95
N ILE A 295 -24.95 -19.66 -8.25
CA ILE A 295 -25.92 -18.61 -8.55
C ILE A 295 -25.31 -17.22 -8.35
N LEU A 296 -24.67 -16.96 -7.21
CA LEU A 296 -24.05 -15.66 -6.95
C LEU A 296 -22.98 -15.33 -7.99
N ARG A 297 -22.11 -16.28 -8.30
CA ARG A 297 -21.06 -16.09 -9.31
C ARG A 297 -21.62 -15.78 -10.70
N LEU A 298 -22.74 -16.40 -11.07
CA LEU A 298 -23.44 -16.07 -12.31
C LEU A 298 -23.91 -14.61 -12.30
N LEU A 299 -24.57 -14.16 -11.23
CA LEU A 299 -25.08 -12.81 -11.11
C LEU A 299 -23.96 -11.75 -11.11
N VAL A 300 -22.85 -12.02 -10.41
CA VAL A 300 -21.64 -11.17 -10.44
C VAL A 300 -21.09 -11.04 -11.86
N LYS A 301 -21.05 -12.16 -12.62
CA LYS A 301 -20.53 -12.18 -13.99
C LYS A 301 -21.44 -11.46 -14.98
N GLN A 302 -22.76 -11.63 -14.86
CA GLN A 302 -23.73 -11.03 -15.79
C GLN A 302 -23.86 -9.51 -15.61
N ARG A 303 -23.66 -8.99 -14.39
CA ARG A 303 -23.76 -7.55 -14.04
C ARG A 303 -25.12 -6.87 -14.31
N CYS A 304 -26.04 -7.53 -15.01
CA CYS A 304 -27.43 -7.14 -15.21
C CYS A 304 -28.40 -8.00 -14.37
N PRO A 305 -29.63 -7.53 -14.13
CA PRO A 305 -30.68 -8.37 -13.55
C PRO A 305 -30.96 -9.60 -14.43
N VAL A 306 -31.05 -10.79 -13.82
CA VAL A 306 -31.28 -12.06 -14.52
C VAL A 306 -32.56 -12.72 -14.02
N GLU A 307 -33.37 -13.23 -14.93
CA GLU A 307 -34.63 -13.93 -14.62
C GLU A 307 -34.39 -15.30 -13.99
N THR A 308 -35.32 -15.77 -13.16
CA THR A 308 -35.19 -17.07 -12.48
C THR A 308 -35.04 -18.26 -13.44
N ASP A 309 -35.81 -18.27 -14.54
CA ASP A 309 -35.75 -19.36 -15.52
C ASP A 309 -34.40 -19.34 -16.26
N GLN A 310 -33.90 -18.15 -16.63
CA GLN A 310 -32.55 -18.01 -17.20
C GLN A 310 -31.45 -18.49 -16.24
N ILE A 311 -31.57 -18.21 -14.94
CA ILE A 311 -30.63 -18.73 -13.92
C ILE A 311 -30.69 -20.26 -13.88
N THR A 312 -31.88 -20.84 -13.94
CA THR A 312 -32.08 -22.30 -13.94
C THR A 312 -31.39 -22.93 -15.16
N ASP A 313 -31.60 -22.36 -16.34
CA ASP A 313 -31.01 -22.84 -17.59
C ASP A 313 -29.49 -22.70 -17.62
N MET A 314 -28.95 -21.56 -17.16
CA MET A 314 -27.51 -21.29 -17.18
C MET A 314 -26.72 -22.08 -16.12
N THR A 315 -27.35 -22.41 -14.98
CA THR A 315 -26.69 -23.13 -13.89
C THR A 315 -26.91 -24.65 -13.94
N ILE A 316 -27.88 -25.11 -14.74
CA ILE A 316 -28.30 -26.53 -14.83
C ILE A 316 -28.68 -27.07 -13.44
N LEU A 317 -29.20 -26.20 -12.57
CA LEU A 317 -29.71 -26.55 -11.26
C LEU A 317 -31.20 -26.87 -11.35
N ASP A 318 -31.69 -27.68 -10.42
CA ASP A 318 -33.12 -27.92 -10.29
C ASP A 318 -33.87 -26.62 -9.95
N LYS A 319 -35.01 -26.40 -10.61
CA LYS A 319 -35.80 -25.15 -10.49
C LYS A 319 -36.21 -24.85 -9.05
N MET A 320 -36.57 -25.87 -8.27
CA MET A 320 -36.95 -25.68 -6.85
C MET A 320 -35.73 -25.27 -6.02
N LYS A 321 -34.56 -25.87 -6.27
CA LYS A 321 -33.30 -25.49 -5.60
C LYS A 321 -32.89 -24.06 -5.92
N VAL A 322 -33.05 -23.63 -7.17
CA VAL A 322 -32.78 -22.24 -7.59
C VAL A 322 -33.66 -21.28 -6.81
N HIS A 323 -34.97 -21.53 -6.74
CA HIS A 323 -35.89 -20.70 -5.98
C HIS A 323 -35.52 -20.64 -4.50
N GLU A 324 -35.36 -21.79 -3.85
CA GLU A 324 -34.99 -21.86 -2.43
C GLU A 324 -33.70 -21.08 -2.13
N THR A 325 -32.70 -21.22 -3.00
CA THR A 325 -31.40 -20.58 -2.83
C THR A 325 -31.48 -19.06 -3.03
N LEU A 326 -32.21 -18.59 -4.05
CA LEU A 326 -32.44 -17.17 -4.30
C LEU A 326 -33.15 -16.50 -3.11
N TYR A 327 -34.18 -17.14 -2.57
CA TYR A 327 -34.87 -16.63 -1.38
C TYR A 327 -33.95 -16.53 -0.16
N LYS A 328 -33.09 -17.53 0.09
CA LYS A 328 -32.11 -17.48 1.19
C LYS A 328 -31.11 -16.33 1.01
N LEU A 329 -30.58 -16.16 -0.20
CA LEU A 329 -29.62 -15.08 -0.50
C LEU A 329 -30.28 -13.69 -0.39
N TRP A 330 -31.54 -13.57 -0.79
CA TRP A 330 -32.29 -12.32 -0.68
C TRP A 330 -32.62 -11.95 0.76
N GLN A 331 -33.06 -12.92 1.58
CA GLN A 331 -33.32 -12.71 3.01
C GLN A 331 -32.10 -12.22 3.78
N ASP A 332 -30.91 -12.71 3.43
CA ASP A 332 -29.65 -12.32 4.05
C ASP A 332 -28.96 -11.12 3.36
N GLU A 333 -29.70 -10.41 2.51
CA GLU A 333 -29.32 -9.19 1.79
C GLU A 333 -28.12 -9.33 0.82
N HIS A 334 -27.86 -10.52 0.31
CA HIS A 334 -26.79 -10.73 -0.68
C HIS A 334 -27.20 -10.29 -2.10
N ILE A 335 -28.49 -10.40 -2.41
CA ILE A 335 -29.06 -10.08 -3.72
C ILE A 335 -30.34 -9.27 -3.55
N ASP A 336 -30.69 -8.52 -4.57
CA ASP A 336 -31.98 -7.82 -4.69
C ASP A 336 -32.90 -8.57 -5.65
N SER A 337 -34.20 -8.41 -5.44
CA SER A 337 -35.26 -8.94 -6.30
C SER A 337 -36.13 -7.78 -6.79
N GLU A 338 -36.43 -7.77 -8.08
CA GLU A 338 -37.35 -6.82 -8.69
C GLU A 338 -38.43 -7.60 -9.44
N ASN A 339 -39.68 -7.19 -9.26
CA ASN A 339 -40.81 -7.76 -9.98
C ASN A 339 -41.07 -6.95 -11.25
N VAL A 340 -40.88 -7.58 -12.41
CA VAL A 340 -41.02 -6.95 -13.72
C VAL A 340 -42.33 -7.35 -14.36
N PHE A 341 -43.05 -6.36 -14.88
CA PHE A 341 -44.32 -6.53 -15.58
C PHE A 341 -44.07 -6.52 -17.09
N ALA A 342 -44.16 -7.67 -17.75
CA ALA A 342 -44.07 -7.73 -19.23
C ALA A 342 -45.41 -7.36 -19.89
N THR A 343 -46.53 -7.76 -19.29
CA THR A 343 -47.90 -7.42 -19.71
C THR A 343 -48.82 -7.36 -18.49
N ALA A 344 -50.07 -6.92 -18.66
CA ALA A 344 -51.04 -6.77 -17.54
C ALA A 344 -51.24 -8.04 -16.68
N ASN A 345 -50.90 -9.23 -17.19
CA ASN A 345 -51.09 -10.51 -16.50
C ASN A 345 -49.82 -11.37 -16.37
N ILE A 346 -48.65 -10.92 -16.85
CA ILE A 346 -47.41 -11.70 -16.80
C ILE A 346 -46.35 -10.92 -16.02
N ASN A 347 -46.04 -11.45 -14.84
CA ASN A 347 -45.05 -10.91 -13.92
C ASN A 347 -43.95 -11.96 -13.72
N TYR A 348 -42.71 -11.52 -13.67
CA TYR A 348 -41.58 -12.38 -13.36
C TYR A 348 -40.56 -11.64 -12.51
N PHE A 349 -39.77 -12.41 -11.76
CA PHE A 349 -38.73 -11.86 -10.89
C PHE A 349 -37.39 -11.85 -11.59
N VAL A 350 -36.69 -10.71 -11.48
CA VAL A 350 -35.29 -10.58 -11.86
C VAL A 350 -34.44 -10.40 -10.61
N TRP A 351 -33.23 -10.93 -10.66
CA TRP A 351 -32.32 -10.99 -9.53
C TRP A 351 -31.01 -10.33 -9.89
N ARG A 352 -30.43 -9.58 -8.95
CA ARG A 352 -29.12 -8.99 -9.12
C ARG A 352 -28.35 -8.94 -7.82
N VAL A 353 -27.03 -8.88 -7.91
CA VAL A 353 -26.20 -8.65 -6.73
C VAL A 353 -26.49 -7.26 -6.18
N LYS A 354 -26.70 -7.17 -4.87
CA LYS A 354 -26.97 -5.90 -4.19
C LYS A 354 -25.77 -4.96 -4.36
N SER A 355 -26.01 -3.70 -4.71
CA SER A 355 -24.92 -2.75 -4.97
C SER A 355 -24.07 -2.45 -3.73
N THR A 356 -24.67 -2.56 -2.54
CA THR A 356 -24.02 -2.34 -1.25
C THR A 356 -23.36 -3.59 -0.68
N LEU A 357 -23.36 -4.73 -1.40
CA LEU A 357 -22.84 -6.00 -0.87
C LEU A 357 -21.37 -5.91 -0.42
N GLN A 358 -20.54 -5.21 -1.19
CA GLN A 358 -19.12 -5.04 -0.84
C GLN A 358 -18.94 -4.17 0.40
N GLU A 359 -19.73 -3.10 0.55
CA GLU A 359 -19.71 -2.20 1.70
C GLU A 359 -20.16 -2.93 2.98
N GLN A 360 -21.24 -3.70 2.88
CA GLN A 360 -21.71 -4.56 3.98
C GLN A 360 -20.66 -5.61 4.37
N PHE A 361 -19.92 -6.15 3.40
CA PHE A 361 -18.83 -7.08 3.67
C PHE A 361 -17.69 -6.39 4.40
N LEU A 362 -17.28 -5.20 3.96
CA LEU A 362 -16.23 -4.41 4.61
C LEU A 362 -16.60 -4.04 6.05
N ASP A 363 -17.85 -3.66 6.30
CA ASP A 363 -18.35 -3.39 7.65
C ASP A 363 -18.23 -4.63 8.58
N ARG A 364 -18.65 -5.80 8.07
CA ARG A 364 -18.46 -7.09 8.78
C ARG A 364 -16.99 -7.39 9.05
N LEU A 365 -16.09 -7.08 8.11
CA LEU A 365 -14.64 -7.23 8.31
C LEU A 365 -14.14 -6.29 9.42
N HIS A 366 -14.58 -5.03 9.48
CA HIS A 366 -14.21 -4.12 10.56
C HIS A 366 -14.67 -4.60 11.93
N HIS A 367 -15.92 -5.05 12.03
CA HIS A 367 -16.46 -5.62 13.27
C HIS A 367 -15.69 -6.88 13.71
N ALA A 368 -15.38 -7.79 12.78
CA ALA A 368 -14.59 -8.97 13.09
C ALA A 368 -13.17 -8.62 13.58
N ALA A 369 -12.52 -7.62 12.95
CA ALA A 369 -11.20 -7.15 13.37
C ALA A 369 -11.22 -6.54 14.79
N LEU A 370 -12.25 -5.74 15.11
CA LEU A 370 -12.43 -5.19 16.44
C LEU A 370 -12.60 -6.29 17.49
N ASN A 371 -13.47 -7.27 17.21
CA ASN A 371 -13.72 -8.40 18.10
C ASN A 371 -12.43 -9.20 18.35
N LEU A 372 -11.66 -9.51 17.29
CA LEU A 372 -10.37 -10.20 17.42
C LEU A 372 -9.37 -9.40 18.27
N ARG A 373 -9.27 -8.08 18.07
CA ARG A 373 -8.38 -7.21 18.86
C ARG A 373 -8.77 -7.17 20.33
N GLN A 374 -10.07 -7.04 20.63
CA GLN A 374 -10.57 -7.09 21.99
C GLN A 374 -10.27 -8.44 22.66
N MET A 375 -10.44 -9.56 21.95
CA MET A 375 -10.07 -10.87 22.47
C MET A 375 -8.57 -10.97 22.75
N VAL A 376 -7.70 -10.46 21.86
CA VAL A 376 -6.24 -10.43 22.10
C VAL A 376 -5.91 -9.62 23.35
N ASN A 377 -6.50 -8.43 23.51
CA ASN A 377 -6.26 -7.58 24.67
C ASN A 377 -6.73 -8.25 25.97
N ASN A 378 -7.92 -8.84 25.97
CA ASN A 378 -8.43 -9.60 27.12
C ASN A 378 -7.50 -10.76 27.50
N MET A 379 -6.89 -11.44 26.51
CA MET A 379 -5.88 -12.47 26.79
C MET A 379 -4.59 -11.90 27.37
N VAL A 380 -4.22 -10.65 27.10
CA VAL A 380 -3.05 -10.00 27.72
C VAL A 380 -3.35 -9.68 29.18
N GLU A 381 -4.51 -9.13 29.47
CA GLU A 381 -4.93 -8.81 30.85
C GLU A 381 -4.96 -10.06 31.74
N LEU A 382 -5.58 -11.15 31.27
CA LEU A 382 -5.59 -12.44 31.99
C LEU A 382 -4.20 -13.04 32.21
N GLN A 383 -3.23 -12.66 31.38
CA GLN A 383 -1.82 -13.07 31.50
C GLN A 383 -1.15 -12.31 32.64
N LEU A 384 -1.43 -11.01 32.74
CA LEU A 384 -0.91 -10.12 33.79
C LEU A 384 -1.51 -10.43 35.16
N GLU A 385 -2.76 -10.87 35.21
CA GLU A 385 -3.48 -11.26 36.44
C GLU A 385 -2.99 -12.60 37.04
N GLY A 386 -1.98 -13.26 36.46
CA GLY A 386 -1.37 -14.47 37.03
C GLY A 386 -2.22 -15.73 36.89
N SER A 387 -2.89 -15.91 35.75
CA SER A 387 -3.71 -17.10 35.47
C SER A 387 -2.92 -18.41 35.57
N LYS A 388 -3.54 -19.43 36.18
CA LYS A 388 -2.94 -20.77 36.44
C LYS A 388 -2.55 -21.56 35.18
N ASP A 389 -2.99 -21.14 33.99
CA ASP A 389 -2.75 -21.85 32.72
C ASP A 389 -2.11 -20.93 31.65
N GLU A 390 -0.98 -20.32 32.02
CA GLU A 390 -0.25 -19.34 31.22
C GLU A 390 0.14 -19.88 29.82
N THR A 391 0.54 -21.15 29.75
CA THR A 391 0.95 -21.81 28.49
C THR A 391 -0.21 -21.90 27.51
N LYS A 392 -1.41 -22.25 27.97
CA LYS A 392 -2.62 -22.30 27.13
C LYS A 392 -3.05 -20.91 26.70
N LEU A 393 -2.95 -19.91 27.60
CA LEU A 393 -3.27 -18.52 27.29
C LEU A 393 -2.34 -17.98 26.19
N ARG A 394 -1.03 -18.27 26.28
CA ARG A 394 -0.04 -17.89 25.27
C ARG A 394 -0.32 -18.51 23.91
N LYS A 395 -0.67 -19.81 23.87
CA LYS A 395 -1.06 -20.50 22.63
C LYS A 395 -2.31 -19.87 22.01
N ARG A 396 -3.36 -19.61 22.81
CA ARG A 396 -4.60 -18.97 22.35
C ARG A 396 -4.34 -17.56 21.81
N LYS A 397 -3.56 -16.75 22.52
CA LYS A 397 -3.12 -15.42 22.07
C LYS A 397 -2.40 -15.51 20.71
N GLY A 398 -1.49 -16.48 20.55
CA GLY A 398 -0.80 -16.71 19.28
C GLY A 398 -1.76 -17.01 18.12
N ILE A 399 -2.76 -17.89 18.34
CA ILE A 399 -3.78 -18.20 17.34
C ILE A 399 -4.60 -16.96 16.96
N LEU A 400 -5.01 -16.16 17.94
CA LEU A 400 -5.78 -14.93 17.70
C LEU A 400 -4.96 -13.88 16.92
N ILE A 401 -3.67 -13.74 17.22
CA ILE A 401 -2.77 -12.85 16.47
C ILE A 401 -2.64 -13.33 15.03
N LEU A 402 -2.45 -14.63 14.80
CA LEU A 402 -2.39 -15.19 13.44
C LEU A 402 -3.70 -15.00 12.67
N ALA A 403 -4.84 -15.16 13.35
CA ALA A 403 -6.15 -14.90 12.77
C ALA A 403 -6.31 -13.41 12.38
N LEU A 404 -5.87 -12.50 13.25
CA LEU A 404 -5.89 -11.06 12.98
C LEU A 404 -4.99 -10.69 11.79
N ILE A 405 -3.78 -11.25 11.68
CA ILE A 405 -2.87 -11.01 10.56
C ILE A 405 -3.51 -11.46 9.23
N ARG A 406 -4.11 -12.66 9.19
CA ARG A 406 -4.82 -13.14 7.99
C ARG A 406 -6.03 -12.28 7.65
N HIS A 407 -6.75 -11.81 8.66
CA HIS A 407 -7.91 -10.95 8.49
C HIS A 407 -7.54 -9.55 7.96
N ASP A 408 -6.39 -9.02 8.40
CA ASP A 408 -5.85 -7.75 7.90
C ASP A 408 -5.53 -7.81 6.38
N GLU A 409 -5.21 -8.99 5.81
CA GLU A 409 -5.03 -9.17 4.36
C GLU A 409 -6.34 -8.95 3.59
N SER A 410 -7.45 -9.53 4.09
CA SER A 410 -8.79 -9.29 3.52
C SER A 410 -9.22 -7.84 3.71
N LEU A 411 -8.96 -7.22 4.86
CA LEU A 411 -9.23 -5.79 5.04
C LEU A 411 -8.48 -4.92 4.02
N MET A 412 -7.19 -5.18 3.81
CA MET A 412 -6.40 -4.47 2.80
C MET A 412 -6.99 -4.64 1.39
N LEU A 413 -7.44 -5.85 1.04
CA LEU A 413 -8.08 -6.12 -0.25
C LEU A 413 -9.34 -5.28 -0.49
N PHE A 414 -10.17 -5.09 0.54
CA PHE A 414 -11.44 -4.37 0.43
C PHE A 414 -11.32 -2.86 0.65
N HIS A 415 -10.36 -2.41 1.46
CA HIS A 415 -10.21 -0.99 1.83
C HIS A 415 -9.10 -0.27 1.07
N ASP A 416 -7.94 -0.90 0.92
CA ASP A 416 -6.73 -0.19 0.46
C ASP A 416 -6.52 -0.28 -1.04
N PHE A 417 -6.98 -1.35 -1.70
CA PHE A 417 -6.96 -1.49 -3.17
C PHE A 417 -7.92 -0.52 -3.84
#